data_AF-A0A7C6WGN9-F1
#
_entry.id   AF-A0A7C6WGN9-F1
#
_cell.length_a   1.000
_cell.length_b   1.000
_cell.length_c   1.000
_cell.angle_alpha   90.00
_cell.angle_beta   90.00
_cell.angle_gamma   90.00
#
_symmetry.space_group_name_H-M   'P 1'
#
loop_
_entity.id
_entity.type
_entity.pdbx_description
1 polymer ?
#
loop_
_entity_poly.entity_id
_entity_poly.type
_entity_poly.pdbx_seq_one_letter_code
_entity_poly.pdbx_strand_id
1 'polypeptide(L)'
;MQFLSTLGGIAIFIIIIGLIIAVHEFGHFFFARRAGILAREFALGMGPILWKKKKGETLYTIRAIPIGGFCAIAGEEMEDDPFKSQPRVKLDVRDGVIHNFYLDVDNEGLDFPVYDIMEYDLYDEA
;
A
#
# COMPACT_ATOMS: atom_id res chain seq x y z
N MET A 1 -19.79 37.00 -20.09
CA MET A 1 -20.79 36.38 -19.19
C MET A 1 -20.71 34.86 -19.23
N GLN A 2 -20.98 34.21 -20.38
CA GLN A 2 -21.03 32.74 -20.49
C GLN A 2 -19.71 32.01 -20.15
N PHE A 3 -18.55 32.52 -20.57
CA PHE A 3 -17.25 31.93 -20.22
C PHE A 3 -16.97 31.95 -18.71
N LEU A 4 -17.35 33.02 -18.02
CA LEU A 4 -17.10 33.18 -16.59
C LEU A 4 -17.98 32.22 -15.77
N SER A 5 -19.24 32.06 -16.18
CA SER A 5 -20.15 31.07 -15.57
C SER A 5 -19.70 29.63 -15.81
N THR A 6 -19.17 29.30 -17.00
CA THR A 6 -18.67 27.95 -17.28
C THR A 6 -17.42 27.63 -16.45
N LEU A 7 -16.46 28.56 -16.36
CA LEU A 7 -15.27 28.38 -15.52
C LEU A 7 -15.65 28.26 -14.03
N GLY A 8 -16.60 29.07 -13.56
CA GLY A 8 -17.13 28.96 -12.20
C GLY A 8 -17.78 27.61 -11.94
N GLY A 9 -18.58 27.10 -12.88
CA GLY A 9 -19.20 25.78 -12.78
C GLY A 9 -18.18 24.64 -12.70
N ILE A 10 -17.13 24.68 -13.51
CA ILE A 10 -16.05 23.68 -13.49
C ILE A 10 -15.32 23.73 -12.14
N ALA A 11 -15.00 24.93 -11.62
CA ALA A 11 -14.35 25.08 -10.34
C ALA A 11 -15.19 24.49 -9.19
N ILE A 12 -16.49 24.79 -9.17
CA ILE A 12 -17.42 24.23 -8.17
C ILE A 12 -17.51 22.71 -8.29
N PHE A 13 -17.57 22.18 -9.50
CA PHE A 13 -17.59 20.73 -9.73
C PHE A 13 -16.35 20.03 -9.15
N ILE A 14 -15.15 20.57 -9.42
CA ILE A 14 -13.89 20.04 -8.88
C ILE A 14 -13.90 20.07 -7.35
N ILE A 15 -14.40 21.15 -6.74
CA ILE A 15 -14.49 21.28 -5.28
C ILE A 15 -15.42 20.23 -4.69
N ILE A 16 -16.61 20.03 -5.27
CA ILE A 16 -17.58 19.05 -4.79
C ILE A 16 -17.02 17.63 -4.89
N ILE A 17 -16.43 17.25 -6.03
CA ILE A 17 -15.80 15.94 -6.21
C ILE A 17 -14.65 15.76 -5.22
N GLY A 18 -13.79 16.77 -5.07
CA GLY A 18 -12.68 16.73 -4.11
C GLY A 18 -13.17 16.54 -2.67
N LEU A 19 -14.29 17.17 -2.29
CA LEU A 19 -14.88 17.01 -0.97
C LEU A 19 -15.44 15.59 -0.75
N ILE A 20 -16.15 15.04 -1.74
CA ILE A 20 -16.69 13.68 -1.67
C ILE A 20 -15.57 12.66 -1.47
N ILE A 21 -14.51 12.79 -2.27
CA ILE A 21 -13.34 11.91 -2.18
C ILE A 21 -12.65 12.07 -0.83
N ALA A 22 -12.45 13.31 -0.36
CA ALA A 22 -11.84 13.55 0.95
C ALA A 22 -12.63 12.86 2.09
N VAL A 23 -13.95 12.89 2.04
CA VAL A 23 -14.81 12.20 3.02
C VAL A 23 -14.73 10.68 2.87
N HIS A 24 -14.70 10.15 1.64
CA HIS A 24 -14.56 8.72 1.37
C HIS A 24 -13.24 8.17 1.93
N GLU A 25 -12.12 8.79 1.57
CA GLU A 25 -10.79 8.43 2.07
C GLU A 25 -10.73 8.58 3.59
N PHE A 26 -11.29 9.67 4.13
CA PHE A 26 -11.33 9.86 5.58
C PHE A 26 -12.11 8.75 6.28
N GLY A 27 -13.17 8.21 5.66
CA GLY A 27 -13.88 7.03 6.13
C GLY A 27 -12.96 5.83 6.29
N HIS A 28 -12.27 5.44 5.22
CA HIS A 28 -11.29 4.34 5.26
C HIS A 28 -10.24 4.55 6.35
N PHE A 29 -9.62 5.74 6.38
CA PHE A 29 -8.63 6.09 7.38
C PHE A 29 -9.16 6.02 8.82
N PHE A 30 -10.36 6.57 9.06
CA PHE A 30 -10.98 6.60 10.38
C PHE A 30 -11.28 5.20 10.91
N PHE A 31 -11.90 4.35 10.08
CA PHE A 31 -12.22 2.99 10.47
C PHE A 31 -10.97 2.12 10.64
N ALA A 32 -9.97 2.25 9.75
CA ALA A 32 -8.69 1.55 9.89
C ALA A 32 -7.97 1.91 11.21
N ARG A 33 -7.85 3.21 11.52
CA ARG A 33 -7.23 3.67 12.78
C ARG A 33 -8.00 3.20 14.00
N ARG A 34 -9.33 3.12 13.92
CA ARG A 34 -10.17 2.63 15.02
C ARG A 34 -10.10 1.11 15.19
N ALA A 35 -9.84 0.37 14.12
CA ALA A 35 -9.56 -1.06 14.15
C ALA A 35 -8.11 -1.39 14.59
N GLY A 36 -7.27 -0.38 14.85
CA GLY A 36 -5.86 -0.57 15.21
C GLY A 36 -4.95 -0.87 14.02
N ILE A 37 -5.45 -0.70 12.80
CA ILE A 37 -4.68 -0.92 11.58
C ILE A 37 -3.85 0.33 11.27
N LEU A 38 -2.57 0.12 10.94
CA LEU A 38 -1.65 1.19 10.62
C LEU A 38 -1.98 1.80 9.26
N ALA A 39 -2.30 3.09 9.21
CA ALA A 39 -2.38 3.86 7.97
C ALA A 39 -1.10 4.68 7.80
N ARG A 40 -0.24 4.27 6.87
CA ARG A 40 1.09 4.86 6.59
C ARG A 40 0.97 6.23 5.93
N GLU A 41 0.02 6.39 5.00
CA GLU A 41 -0.24 7.64 4.30
C GLU A 41 -1.74 7.90 4.16
N PHE A 42 -2.14 9.15 4.37
CA PHE A 42 -3.44 9.69 4.03
C PHE A 42 -3.23 10.81 3.00
N ALA A 43 -3.63 10.57 1.76
CA ALA A 43 -3.37 11.46 0.64
C ALA A 43 -4.67 12.05 0.08
N LEU A 44 -4.71 13.38 -0.02
CA LEU A 44 -5.75 14.10 -0.78
C LEU A 44 -5.19 14.48 -2.14
N GLY A 45 -5.85 14.01 -3.21
CA GLY A 45 -5.39 14.16 -4.58
C GLY A 45 -4.39 13.09 -5.02
N MET A 46 -3.92 13.22 -6.25
CA MET A 46 -2.96 12.33 -6.91
C MET A 46 -1.76 13.10 -7.48
N GLY A 47 -0.72 12.35 -7.88
CA GLY A 47 0.47 12.92 -8.52
C GLY A 47 1.46 13.53 -7.52
N PRO A 48 2.24 14.55 -7.92
CA PRO A 48 3.32 15.09 -7.10
C PRO A 48 2.79 15.76 -5.83
N ILE A 49 3.53 15.59 -4.74
CA ILE A 49 3.20 16.12 -3.42
C ILE A 49 3.45 17.64 -3.41
N LEU A 50 2.39 18.42 -3.15
CA LEU A 50 2.49 19.86 -2.92
C LEU A 50 2.81 20.16 -1.46
N TRP A 51 2.24 19.37 -0.55
CA TRP A 51 2.42 19.54 0.87
C TRP A 51 2.37 18.19 1.60
N LYS A 52 3.20 18.05 2.63
CA LYS A 52 3.19 16.86 3.49
C LYS A 52 3.44 17.21 4.95
N LYS A 53 2.80 16.48 5.85
CA LYS A 53 3.02 16.56 7.30
C LYS A 53 2.88 15.19 7.93
N LYS A 54 3.90 14.76 8.66
CA LYS A 54 3.84 13.53 9.47
C LYS A 54 3.23 13.85 10.83
N LYS A 55 2.26 13.05 11.28
CA LYS A 55 1.70 13.11 12.64
C LYS A 55 1.55 11.69 13.17
N GLY A 56 2.33 11.35 14.19
CA GLY A 56 2.46 9.97 14.64
C GLY A 56 3.09 9.10 13.55
N GLU A 57 2.42 8.02 13.21
CA GLU A 57 2.88 7.05 12.19
C GLU A 57 2.31 7.34 10.79
N THR A 58 1.32 8.24 10.69
CA THR A 58 0.66 8.60 9.43
C THR A 58 1.29 9.83 8.79
N LEU A 59 1.59 9.73 7.50
CA LEU A 59 1.95 10.84 6.63
C LEU A 59 0.69 11.43 5.98
N TYR A 60 0.41 12.71 6.20
CA TYR A 60 -0.70 13.42 5.55
C TYR A 60 -0.15 14.18 4.35
N THR A 61 -0.68 13.94 3.15
CA THR A 61 -0.21 14.60 1.92
C THR A 61 -1.36 15.29 1.19
N ILE A 62 -1.03 16.43 0.56
CA ILE A 62 -1.86 17.11 -0.42
C ILE A 62 -1.08 17.10 -1.74
N ARG A 63 -1.71 16.60 -2.80
CA ARG A 63 -1.08 16.37 -4.10
C ARG A 63 -1.69 17.27 -5.17
N ALA A 64 -0.95 17.47 -6.26
CA ALA A 64 -1.24 18.50 -7.25
C ALA A 64 -2.52 18.26 -8.05
N ILE A 65 -2.91 17.00 -8.25
CA ILE A 65 -4.10 16.65 -9.00
C ILE A 65 -5.25 16.48 -7.99
N PRO A 66 -6.27 17.35 -7.97
CA PRO A 66 -7.35 17.30 -6.97
C PRO A 66 -8.36 16.18 -7.22
N ILE A 67 -8.13 15.37 -8.26
CA ILE A 67 -8.97 14.23 -8.62
C ILE A 67 -8.37 12.99 -7.95
N GLY A 68 -9.12 12.38 -7.04
CA GLY A 68 -8.71 11.19 -6.32
C GLY A 68 -8.10 11.47 -4.94
N GLY A 69 -7.63 10.41 -4.32
CA GLY A 69 -7.05 10.33 -2.99
C GLY A 69 -6.76 8.87 -2.70
N PHE A 70 -5.99 8.60 -1.65
CA PHE A 70 -5.77 7.23 -1.20
C PHE A 70 -5.35 7.18 0.27
N CYS A 71 -5.64 6.05 0.91
CA CYS A 71 -5.13 5.69 2.22
C CYS A 71 -4.23 4.47 2.10
N ALA A 72 -2.94 4.59 2.42
CA ALA A 72 -2.04 3.44 2.45
C ALA A 72 -2.21 2.69 3.78
N ILE A 73 -3.15 1.75 3.82
CA ILE A 73 -3.47 0.93 4.99
C ILE A 73 -2.57 -0.31 5.00
N ALA A 74 -1.99 -0.65 6.15
CA ALA A 74 -1.16 -1.83 6.31
C ALA A 74 -1.99 -3.10 6.10
N GLY A 75 -1.42 -4.05 5.35
CA GLY A 75 -2.11 -5.27 4.93
C GLY A 75 -2.87 -5.15 3.60
N GLU A 76 -3.03 -3.94 3.05
CA GLU A 76 -3.52 -3.72 1.67
C GLU A 76 -2.38 -3.69 0.63
N GLU A 77 -1.20 -4.23 0.97
CA GLU A 77 -0.14 -4.40 -0.03
C GLU A 77 -0.68 -5.33 -1.12
N MET A 78 -0.95 -4.75 -2.30
CA MET A 78 -1.35 -5.46 -3.51
C MET A 78 -0.27 -6.49 -3.84
N GLU A 79 -0.51 -7.76 -3.55
CA GLU A 79 0.17 -8.92 -4.16
C GLU A 79 1.67 -8.75 -4.44
N ASP A 80 2.49 -8.43 -3.44
CA ASP A 80 3.91 -8.82 -3.49
C ASP A 80 4.00 -10.23 -2.90
N ASP A 81 3.46 -11.19 -3.65
CA ASP A 81 3.72 -12.59 -3.40
C ASP A 81 5.24 -12.83 -3.64
N PRO A 82 6.02 -13.06 -2.57
CA PRO A 82 7.47 -13.17 -2.69
C PRO A 82 7.88 -14.39 -3.51
N PHE A 83 7.01 -15.39 -3.64
CA PHE A 83 7.28 -16.63 -4.35
C PHE A 83 6.94 -16.56 -5.83
N LYS A 84 6.10 -15.59 -6.24
CA LYS A 84 5.74 -15.35 -7.64
C LYS A 84 6.92 -14.83 -8.47
N SER A 85 7.79 -14.02 -7.86
CA SER A 85 8.99 -13.47 -8.53
C SER A 85 10.22 -14.35 -8.36
N GLN A 86 10.31 -15.11 -7.26
CA GLN A 86 11.45 -15.98 -6.96
C GLN A 86 10.95 -17.31 -6.36
N PRO A 87 10.67 -18.34 -7.19
CA PRO A 87 10.15 -19.63 -6.71
C PRO A 87 11.25 -20.53 -6.15
N ARG A 88 12.24 -19.94 -5.47
CA ARG A 88 13.40 -20.65 -4.92
C ARG A 88 13.70 -20.11 -3.53
N VAL A 89 14.01 -21.00 -2.59
CA VAL A 89 14.30 -20.66 -1.20
C VAL A 89 15.48 -21.46 -0.69
N LYS A 90 16.24 -20.87 0.24
CA LYS A 90 17.24 -21.59 1.02
C LYS A 90 16.61 -22.12 2.30
N LEU A 91 16.84 -23.38 2.65
CA LEU A 91 16.29 -23.98 3.87
C LEU A 91 17.39 -24.41 4.84
N ASP A 92 17.29 -23.97 6.10
CA ASP A 92 18.08 -24.49 7.22
C ASP A 92 17.37 -25.72 7.78
N VAL A 93 17.80 -26.90 7.32
CA VAL A 93 17.25 -28.19 7.75
C VAL A 93 18.19 -28.83 8.76
N ARG A 94 17.70 -29.08 9.97
CA ARG A 94 18.43 -29.79 11.03
C ARG A 94 17.58 -30.95 11.50
N ASP A 95 18.14 -32.15 11.47
CA ASP A 95 17.46 -33.38 11.88
C ASP A 95 16.10 -33.62 11.19
N GLY A 96 15.98 -33.20 9.92
CA GLY A 96 14.74 -33.33 9.13
C GLY A 96 13.68 -32.27 9.44
N VAL A 97 13.99 -31.29 10.29
CA VAL A 97 13.11 -30.16 10.63
C VAL A 97 13.64 -28.88 9.99
N ILE A 98 12.74 -28.13 9.34
CA ILE A 98 13.05 -26.80 8.80
C ILE A 98 13.01 -25.81 9.95
N HIS A 99 14.15 -25.20 10.27
CA HIS A 99 14.24 -24.18 11.32
C HIS A 99 14.07 -22.76 10.77
N ASN A 100 14.59 -22.51 9.56
CA ASN A 100 14.51 -21.23 8.88
C ASN A 100 14.37 -21.43 7.38
N PHE A 101 13.72 -20.48 6.71
CA PHE A 101 13.75 -20.36 5.25
C PHE A 101 14.16 -18.93 4.88
N TYR A 102 14.90 -18.80 3.79
CA TYR A 102 15.41 -17.52 3.31
C TYR A 102 14.99 -17.33 1.85
N LEU A 103 14.39 -16.18 1.57
CA LEU A 103 13.99 -15.75 0.22
C LEU A 103 15.20 -15.22 -0.59
N ASP A 104 16.24 -14.73 0.08
CA ASP A 104 17.45 -14.21 -0.55
C ASP A 104 18.40 -15.35 -0.96
N VAL A 105 18.12 -15.93 -2.13
CA VAL A 105 18.89 -17.06 -2.68
C VAL A 105 20.30 -16.65 -3.11
N ASP A 106 20.49 -15.39 -3.50
CA ASP A 106 21.76 -14.89 -4.04
C ASP A 106 22.74 -14.48 -2.93
N ASN A 107 22.33 -14.53 -1.66
CA ASN A 107 23.17 -14.22 -0.52
C ASN A 107 24.29 -15.25 -0.35
N GLU A 108 25.53 -14.87 -0.67
CA GLU A 108 26.72 -15.70 -0.49
C GLU A 108 27.05 -15.97 1.00
N GLY A 109 26.49 -15.20 1.94
CA GLY A 109 26.63 -15.40 3.38
C GLY A 109 25.73 -16.49 3.97
N LEU A 110 24.78 -17.02 3.18
CA LEU A 110 23.86 -18.09 3.57
C LEU A 110 24.24 -19.39 2.86
N ASP A 111 25.04 -20.22 3.52
CA ASP A 111 25.45 -21.55 3.02
C ASP A 111 24.40 -22.62 3.37
N PHE A 112 23.23 -22.49 2.76
CA PHE A 112 22.12 -23.44 2.90
C PHE A 112 21.70 -23.97 1.52
N PRO A 113 21.24 -25.23 1.43
CA PRO A 113 20.75 -25.80 0.18
C PRO A 113 19.55 -25.02 -0.36
N VAL A 114 19.52 -24.84 -1.68
CA VAL A 114 18.45 -24.15 -2.41
C VAL A 114 17.41 -25.18 -2.87
N TYR A 115 16.14 -24.88 -2.65
CA TYR A 115 15.00 -25.68 -3.04
C TYR A 115 14.05 -24.87 -3.93
N ASP A 116 13.44 -25.54 -4.91
CA ASP A 116 12.41 -24.94 -5.75
C ASP A 116 11.04 -25.13 -5.07
N ILE A 117 10.22 -24.08 -5.12
CA ILE A 117 8.87 -24.11 -4.55
C ILE A 117 7.92 -24.74 -5.58
N MET A 118 7.35 -25.88 -5.21
CA MET A 118 6.38 -26.60 -6.06
C MET A 118 4.94 -26.11 -5.84
N GLU A 119 4.61 -25.86 -4.57
CA GLU A 119 3.29 -25.43 -4.10
C GLU A 119 3.49 -24.70 -2.77
N TYR A 120 2.67 -23.68 -2.53
CA TYR A 120 2.66 -22.94 -1.28
C TYR A 120 1.23 -22.46 -1.02
N ASP A 121 0.88 -22.40 0.26
CA ASP A 121 -0.33 -21.75 0.72
C ASP A 121 0.08 -20.70 1.76
N LEU A 122 -0.05 -19.44 1.38
CA LEU A 122 0.27 -18.29 2.24
C LEU A 122 -0.91 -17.88 3.12
N TYR A 123 -2.12 -18.32 2.77
CA TYR A 123 -3.37 -17.77 3.31
C TYR A 123 -4.24 -18.84 3.98
N ASP A 124 -3.74 -20.07 4.10
CA ASP A 124 -4.48 -21.22 4.64
C ASP A 124 -5.85 -21.36 3.96
N GLU A 125 -5.89 -21.25 2.63
CA GLU A 125 -7.11 -21.41 1.83
C GLU A 125 -7.40 -22.88 1.46
N ALA A 126 -6.52 -23.81 1.83
CA ALA A 126 -6.64 -25.26 1.60
C ALA A 126 -7.56 -26.02 2.57
#